data_AF-D4K727-F1
#
_entry.id   AF-D4K727-F1
#
_cell.length_a   1.000
_cell.length_b   1.000
_cell.length_c   1.000
_cell.angle_alpha   90.00
_cell.angle_beta   90.00
_cell.angle_gamma   90.00
#
_symmetry.space_group_name_H-M   'P 1'
#
loop_
_entity.id
_entity.type
_entity.pdbx_description
1 polymer ?
#
loop_
_entity_poly.entity_id
_entity_poly.type
_entity_poly.pdbx_seq_one_letter_code
_entity_poly.pdbx_strand_id
1 'polypeptide(L)'
;MEDSVPKYDLFQKAYKKLKSTAYYDKTNLHLRDRIAEAENTLNITIEERLKDLHQAFVASDSTKWERKKEDILKSISCRLLPKKIMDTKEEKNCSDGTKGVLISGVPAKQVKVDEIQYFIDMKIEGMILGVLWIMMIGWQLDKSYTNCYGNRIRKTLYNEFSKEPTFSPALFEPYFQNYESWRDQALTLAQKCMQQDDVLIFTLDFKRYYYSVDVSEEFMKEILTGVKGKSDYNEEYLSRINDFVYCVIKRYSQIYKEHSGEEWIRRILPIGFLPSGVLANECLKKFDTAILDGWNPLYYGRYVDDILLVEKVEEGSRIAQKAQDGKLEFYEAFEYYTVNNSRWTGKENRNARAVFKKEEDECGTYCILPEFTKPLGSATKIQLQASKIKLFYFQRGQSDALITCFKNSIEKTNRNFAGCRKMTLCFRRTIIRRFLN
;
A
#
# COMPACT_ATOMS: atom_id res chain seq x y z
N MET A 1 -1.53 -15.45 -35.97
CA MET A 1 -0.59 -14.40 -35.50
C MET A 1 -1.32 -13.09 -35.13
N GLU A 2 -2.54 -12.82 -35.63
CA GLU A 2 -3.36 -11.67 -35.21
C GLU A 2 -3.85 -11.71 -33.74
N ASP A 3 -4.05 -12.91 -33.16
CA ASP A 3 -4.58 -13.06 -31.78
C ASP A 3 -3.66 -12.56 -30.66
N SER A 4 -2.43 -12.15 -30.97
CA SER A 4 -1.45 -11.67 -29.98
C SER A 4 -1.42 -10.15 -29.79
N VAL A 5 -2.14 -9.41 -30.64
CA VAL A 5 -2.22 -7.94 -30.59
C VAL A 5 -3.33 -7.50 -29.64
N PRO A 6 -3.06 -6.61 -28.68
CA PRO A 6 -4.08 -6.04 -27.80
C PRO A 6 -5.23 -5.42 -28.57
N LYS A 7 -6.44 -5.95 -28.36
CA LYS A 7 -7.68 -5.47 -28.97
C LYS A 7 -8.10 -4.12 -28.39
N TYR A 8 -8.83 -3.34 -29.18
CA TYR A 8 -9.37 -2.03 -28.75
C TYR A 8 -10.29 -2.14 -27.51
N ASP A 9 -11.05 -3.23 -27.39
CA ASP A 9 -11.96 -3.48 -26.27
C ASP A 9 -11.21 -3.54 -24.91
N LEU A 10 -9.93 -3.90 -24.91
CA LEU A 10 -9.08 -3.94 -23.72
C LEU A 10 -8.90 -2.53 -23.13
N PHE A 11 -8.78 -1.51 -23.97
CA PHE A 11 -8.67 -0.12 -23.56
C PHE A 11 -10.01 0.39 -23.01
N GLN A 12 -11.13 -0.04 -23.61
CA GLN A 12 -12.47 0.25 -23.08
C GLN A 12 -12.69 -0.40 -21.70
N LYS A 13 -12.28 -1.66 -21.54
CA LYS A 13 -12.30 -2.38 -20.25
C LYS A 13 -11.43 -1.64 -19.20
N ALA A 14 -10.23 -1.20 -19.58
CA ALA A 14 -9.33 -0.45 -18.70
C ALA A 14 -9.96 0.87 -18.24
N TYR A 15 -10.52 1.67 -19.16
CA TYR A 15 -11.19 2.91 -18.82
C TYR A 15 -12.40 2.71 -17.91
N LYS A 16 -13.25 1.71 -18.19
CA LYS A 16 -14.41 1.39 -17.34
C LYS A 16 -14.00 1.03 -15.92
N LYS A 17 -12.91 0.26 -15.76
CA LYS A 17 -12.36 -0.10 -14.45
C LYS A 17 -11.75 1.10 -13.73
N LEU A 18 -11.06 1.99 -14.45
CA LEU A 18 -10.55 3.25 -13.91
C LEU A 18 -11.69 4.10 -13.36
N LYS A 19 -12.74 4.32 -14.16
CA LYS A 19 -13.93 5.09 -13.78
C LYS A 19 -14.64 4.49 -12.57
N SER A 20 -14.81 3.17 -12.55
CA SER A 20 -15.42 2.49 -11.40
C SER A 20 -14.56 2.62 -10.14
N THR A 21 -13.23 2.51 -10.26
CA THR A 21 -12.31 2.65 -9.13
C THR A 21 -12.40 4.06 -8.56
N ALA A 22 -12.34 5.08 -9.42
CA ALA A 22 -12.50 6.48 -9.02
C ALA A 22 -13.87 6.76 -8.38
N TYR A 23 -14.95 6.11 -8.84
CA TYR A 23 -16.28 6.27 -8.28
C TYR A 23 -16.38 5.80 -6.82
N TYR A 24 -15.80 4.63 -6.52
CA TYR A 24 -15.83 4.06 -5.16
C TYR A 24 -14.74 4.62 -4.24
N ASP A 25 -13.58 4.99 -4.77
CA ASP A 25 -12.51 5.63 -4.00
C ASP A 25 -12.82 7.11 -3.75
N LYS A 26 -13.09 7.45 -2.48
CA LYS A 26 -13.41 8.82 -2.06
C LYS A 26 -12.17 9.65 -1.71
N THR A 27 -10.97 9.05 -1.76
CA THR A 27 -9.73 9.70 -1.35
C THR A 27 -9.07 10.46 -2.50
N ASN A 28 -9.14 9.94 -3.73
CA ASN A 28 -8.58 10.58 -4.91
C ASN A 28 -9.64 11.40 -5.68
N LEU A 29 -10.00 12.57 -5.14
CA LEU A 29 -10.93 13.49 -5.81
C LEU A 29 -10.38 14.02 -7.14
N HIS A 30 -9.06 14.16 -7.25
CA HIS A 30 -8.40 14.66 -8.46
C HIS A 30 -8.58 13.72 -9.66
N LEU A 31 -8.52 12.40 -9.45
CA LEU A 31 -8.79 11.44 -10.53
C LEU A 31 -10.23 11.57 -11.06
N ARG A 32 -11.21 11.86 -10.19
CA ARG A 32 -12.60 12.08 -10.62
C ARG A 32 -12.73 13.33 -11.47
N ASP A 33 -12.03 14.39 -11.08
CA ASP A 33 -11.96 15.64 -11.83
C ASP A 33 -11.36 15.41 -13.21
N ARG A 34 -10.23 14.68 -13.30
CA ARG A 34 -9.61 14.28 -14.58
C ARG A 34 -10.52 13.48 -15.49
N ILE A 35 -11.31 12.56 -14.93
CA ILE A 35 -12.30 11.80 -15.69
C ILE A 35 -13.40 12.73 -16.22
N ALA A 36 -13.90 13.63 -15.37
CA ALA A 36 -14.93 14.59 -15.77
C ALA A 36 -14.42 15.55 -16.86
N GLU A 37 -13.21 16.10 -16.72
CA GLU A 37 -12.56 16.93 -17.73
C GLU A 37 -12.42 16.19 -19.06
N ALA A 38 -11.96 14.93 -19.02
CA ALA A 38 -11.77 14.12 -20.22
C ALA A 38 -13.08 13.81 -20.96
N GLU A 39 -14.17 13.56 -20.23
CA GLU A 39 -15.50 13.28 -20.81
C GLU A 39 -16.21 14.54 -21.32
N ASN A 40 -15.85 15.73 -20.82
CA ASN A 40 -16.48 17.01 -21.17
C ASN A 40 -15.59 17.93 -22.03
N THR A 41 -14.43 17.44 -22.50
CA THR A 41 -13.58 18.26 -23.38
C THR A 41 -14.28 18.49 -24.72
N LEU A 42 -14.42 19.76 -25.11
CA LEU A 42 -14.98 20.13 -26.41
C LEU A 42 -14.12 19.53 -27.54
N ASN A 43 -14.79 18.94 -28.55
CA ASN A 43 -14.19 18.43 -29.79
C ASN A 43 -13.35 17.15 -29.70
N ILE A 44 -13.35 16.43 -28.56
CA ILE A 44 -12.75 15.10 -28.49
C ILE A 44 -13.51 14.20 -27.53
N THR A 45 -14.05 13.10 -28.03
CA THR A 45 -14.76 12.13 -27.19
C THR A 45 -13.79 11.21 -26.47
N ILE A 46 -14.26 10.54 -25.41
CA ILE A 46 -13.46 9.53 -24.72
C ILE A 46 -13.15 8.35 -25.66
N GLU A 47 -14.06 7.99 -26.55
CA GLU A 47 -13.85 6.94 -27.54
C GLU A 47 -12.73 7.31 -28.52
N GLU A 48 -12.65 8.56 -28.96
CA GLU A 48 -11.58 9.05 -29.84
C GLU A 48 -10.23 9.02 -29.12
N ARG A 49 -10.17 9.44 -27.85
CA ARG A 49 -8.97 9.33 -27.01
C ARG A 49 -8.50 7.88 -26.87
N LEU A 50 -9.44 6.96 -26.60
CA LEU A 50 -9.12 5.54 -26.46
C LEU A 50 -8.64 4.93 -27.78
N LYS A 51 -9.24 5.31 -28.93
CA LYS A 51 -8.82 4.83 -30.25
C LYS A 51 -7.41 5.31 -30.59
N ASP A 52 -7.13 6.59 -30.38
CA ASP A 52 -5.79 7.15 -30.61
C ASP A 52 -4.73 6.49 -29.70
N LEU A 53 -5.06 6.31 -28.41
CA LEU A 53 -4.19 5.62 -27.46
C LEU A 53 -3.93 4.16 -27.86
N HIS A 54 -4.96 3.41 -28.25
CA HIS A 54 -4.84 2.04 -28.74
C HIS A 54 -3.98 1.97 -30.00
N GLN A 55 -4.27 2.79 -31.00
CA GLN A 55 -3.53 2.83 -32.26
C GLN A 55 -2.06 3.21 -32.08
N ALA A 56 -1.75 4.10 -31.12
CA ALA A 56 -0.35 4.40 -30.78
C ALA A 56 0.32 3.22 -30.08
N PHE A 57 -0.37 2.55 -29.16
CA PHE A 57 0.18 1.42 -28.40
C PHE A 57 0.47 0.18 -29.26
N VAL A 58 -0.39 -0.11 -30.25
CA VAL A 58 -0.22 -1.27 -31.15
C VAL A 58 0.54 -0.96 -32.45
N ALA A 59 1.01 0.27 -32.62
CA ALA A 59 1.75 0.65 -33.81
C ALA A 59 3.05 -0.16 -33.94
N SER A 60 3.28 -0.74 -35.12
CA SER A 60 4.55 -1.42 -35.45
C SER A 60 5.72 -0.43 -35.49
N ASP A 61 5.47 0.82 -35.91
CA ASP A 61 6.42 1.93 -35.77
C ASP A 61 6.48 2.39 -34.30
N SER A 62 7.58 2.06 -33.63
CA SER A 62 7.84 2.45 -32.24
C SER A 62 7.85 3.97 -32.04
N THR A 63 8.10 4.76 -33.08
CA THR A 63 8.12 6.23 -33.01
C THR A 63 6.76 6.79 -32.59
N LYS A 64 5.65 6.21 -33.07
CA LYS A 64 4.30 6.67 -32.70
C LYS A 64 4.02 6.40 -31.22
N TRP A 65 4.39 5.23 -30.74
CA TRP A 65 4.27 4.88 -29.32
C TRP A 65 5.14 5.78 -28.44
N GLU A 66 6.42 5.94 -28.75
CA GLU A 66 7.33 6.75 -27.93
C GLU A 66 6.91 8.22 -27.89
N ARG A 67 6.41 8.81 -28.99
CA ARG A 67 5.84 10.17 -28.97
C ARG A 67 4.64 10.28 -28.04
N LYS A 68 3.72 9.29 -28.09
CA LYS A 68 2.53 9.27 -27.23
C LYS A 68 2.90 9.09 -25.75
N LYS A 69 3.81 8.17 -25.46
CA LYS A 69 4.38 7.95 -24.14
C LYS A 69 5.03 9.22 -23.59
N GLU A 70 5.89 9.87 -24.38
CA GLU A 70 6.57 11.10 -23.96
C GLU A 70 5.60 12.26 -23.69
N ASP A 71 4.57 12.44 -24.52
CA ASP A 71 3.50 13.43 -24.27
C ASP A 71 2.79 13.20 -22.92
N ILE A 72 2.50 11.95 -22.59
CA ILE A 72 1.91 11.58 -21.30
C ILE A 72 2.89 11.84 -20.16
N LEU A 73 4.15 11.42 -20.29
CA LEU A 73 5.17 11.60 -19.25
C LEU A 73 5.45 13.08 -18.95
N LYS A 74 5.46 13.95 -19.97
CA LYS A 74 5.59 15.41 -19.80
C LYS A 74 4.44 16.03 -19.03
N SER A 75 3.26 15.42 -19.06
CA SER A 75 2.08 15.90 -18.32
C SER A 75 2.09 15.55 -16.83
N ILE A 76 3.02 14.69 -16.39
CA ILE A 76 3.12 14.29 -14.99
C ILE A 76 3.46 15.51 -14.14
N SER A 77 2.70 15.70 -13.07
CA SER A 77 2.87 16.71 -12.04
C SER A 77 2.52 16.12 -10.67
N CYS A 78 2.65 16.93 -9.62
CA CYS A 78 2.34 16.52 -8.26
C CYS A 78 1.33 17.47 -7.61
N ARG A 79 0.32 16.90 -6.93
CA ARG A 79 -0.63 17.61 -6.08
C ARG A 79 -0.22 17.43 -4.63
N LEU A 80 -0.02 18.55 -3.93
CA LEU A 80 0.41 18.58 -2.54
C LEU A 80 -0.83 18.76 -1.65
N LEU A 81 -1.09 17.77 -0.79
CA LEU A 81 -2.20 17.79 0.16
C LEU A 81 -1.68 17.79 1.59
N PRO A 82 -2.27 18.56 2.52
CA PRO A 82 -1.86 18.52 3.92
C PRO A 82 -2.18 17.14 4.51
N LYS A 83 -1.16 16.49 5.09
CA LYS A 83 -1.29 15.21 5.80
C LYS A 83 -1.44 15.41 7.30
N LYS A 84 -0.59 16.28 7.86
CA LYS A 84 -0.58 16.61 9.28
C LYS A 84 -0.44 18.12 9.43
N ILE A 85 -1.21 18.68 10.33
CA ILE A 85 -1.19 20.11 10.67
C ILE A 85 -0.43 20.23 11.99
N MET A 86 0.45 21.22 12.13
CA MET A 86 1.12 21.50 13.39
C MET A 86 0.10 21.95 14.44
N ASP A 87 0.21 21.38 15.63
CA ASP A 87 -0.55 21.87 16.76
C ASP A 87 0.14 23.15 17.30
N THR A 88 -0.39 24.31 16.92
CA THR A 88 0.16 25.63 17.32
C THR A 88 0.17 25.90 18.84
N LYS A 89 -0.30 24.95 19.65
CA LYS A 89 -0.35 25.05 21.13
C LYS A 89 0.80 24.34 21.85
N GLU A 90 1.75 23.73 21.14
CA GLU A 90 2.84 22.96 21.75
C GLU A 90 4.10 23.76 22.14
N GLU A 91 4.18 25.06 21.85
CA GLU A 91 5.21 25.92 22.48
C GLU A 91 4.77 26.32 23.89
N LYS A 92 4.84 25.38 24.84
CA LYS A 92 5.05 25.65 26.29
C LYS A 92 5.24 24.35 27.07
N ASN A 93 6.51 24.19 27.47
CA ASN A 93 7.11 23.43 28.57
C ASN A 93 6.20 22.66 29.56
N CYS A 94 6.84 21.61 30.10
CA CYS A 94 6.63 20.92 31.37
C CYS A 94 5.62 19.76 31.39
N SER A 95 6.19 18.55 31.53
CA SER A 95 5.94 17.60 32.61
C SER A 95 4.67 17.85 33.44
N ASP A 96 3.51 17.41 32.96
CA ASP A 96 2.56 16.60 33.74
C ASP A 96 1.43 16.10 32.84
N GLY A 97 0.78 15.02 33.25
CA GLY A 97 -0.24 14.29 32.50
C GLY A 97 -1.39 15.14 31.95
N THR A 98 -1.73 14.86 30.69
CA THR A 98 -3.05 15.06 30.06
C THR A 98 -3.57 16.51 30.01
N LYS A 99 -3.00 17.33 29.12
CA LYS A 99 -3.66 18.57 28.67
C LYS A 99 -4.96 18.23 27.94
N GLY A 100 -6.09 18.73 28.44
CA GLY A 100 -7.39 18.60 27.76
C GLY A 100 -7.36 19.26 26.37
N VAL A 101 -8.00 18.63 25.38
CA VAL A 101 -8.10 19.16 24.01
C VAL A 101 -9.29 20.11 23.91
N LEU A 102 -9.03 21.40 23.73
CA LEU A 102 -10.07 22.38 23.41
C LEU A 102 -10.44 22.29 21.93
N ILE A 103 -11.61 21.73 21.64
CA ILE A 103 -12.23 21.75 20.31
C ILE A 103 -12.99 23.07 20.16
N SER A 104 -12.52 23.96 19.28
CA SER A 104 -13.15 25.24 18.98
C SER A 104 -13.71 25.24 17.55
N GLY A 105 -14.89 25.82 17.35
CA GLY A 105 -15.45 26.07 16.03
C GLY A 105 -14.89 27.32 15.34
N VAL A 106 -13.98 28.04 16.00
CA VAL A 106 -13.33 29.24 15.44
C VAL A 106 -12.21 28.82 14.50
N PRO A 107 -12.22 29.21 13.22
CA PRO A 107 -11.15 28.89 12.29
C PRO A 107 -9.80 29.45 12.77
N ALA A 108 -8.75 28.64 12.66
CA ALA A 108 -7.40 29.12 12.92
C ALA A 108 -7.01 30.20 11.90
N LYS A 109 -6.45 31.33 12.37
CA LYS A 109 -6.01 32.42 11.49
C LYS A 109 -4.87 32.00 10.55
N GLN A 110 -4.03 31.08 11.00
CA GLN A 110 -2.94 30.49 10.22
C GLN A 110 -2.85 29.01 10.54
N VAL A 111 -2.68 28.19 9.50
CA VAL A 111 -2.52 26.73 9.60
C VAL A 111 -1.13 26.41 9.08
N LYS A 112 -0.23 25.97 9.98
CA LYS A 112 1.08 25.45 9.58
C LYS A 112 0.95 23.96 9.28
N VAL A 113 1.35 23.54 8.10
CA VAL A 113 1.36 22.13 7.70
C VAL A 113 2.67 21.50 8.18
N ASP A 114 2.56 20.40 8.93
CA ASP A 114 3.69 19.62 9.45
C ASP A 114 4.17 18.59 8.42
N GLU A 115 3.22 17.87 7.82
CA GLU A 115 3.53 16.86 6.79
C GLU A 115 2.67 17.05 5.55
N ILE A 116 3.28 16.85 4.38
CA ILE A 116 2.63 16.93 3.06
C ILE A 116 2.52 15.52 2.48
N GLN A 117 1.36 15.24 1.89
CA GLN A 117 1.07 14.07 1.09
C GLN A 117 1.13 14.46 -0.40
N TYR A 118 1.98 13.77 -1.15
CA TYR A 118 2.23 14.03 -2.57
C TYR A 118 1.45 13.02 -3.40
N PHE A 119 0.52 13.50 -4.23
CA PHE A 119 -0.26 12.70 -5.17
C PHE A 119 0.20 12.96 -6.60
N ILE A 120 0.28 11.91 -7.42
CA ILE A 120 0.52 12.04 -8.85
C ILE A 120 -0.70 12.63 -9.55
N ASP A 121 -0.44 13.52 -10.51
CA ASP A 121 -1.44 14.00 -11.47
C ASP A 121 -0.85 13.91 -12.88
N MET A 122 -1.64 13.41 -13.82
CA MET A 122 -1.24 13.26 -15.23
C MET A 122 -2.48 13.12 -16.11
N LYS A 123 -2.28 13.23 -17.43
CA LYS A 123 -3.31 12.99 -18.45
C LYS A 123 -4.04 11.65 -18.23
N ILE A 124 -5.34 11.61 -18.54
CA ILE A 124 -6.20 10.44 -18.32
C ILE A 124 -5.69 9.20 -19.06
N GLU A 125 -5.08 9.40 -20.22
CA GLU A 125 -4.46 8.36 -21.04
C GLU A 125 -3.38 7.60 -20.26
N GLY A 126 -2.58 8.29 -19.45
CA GLY A 126 -1.59 7.65 -18.58
C GLY A 126 -2.22 6.83 -17.45
N MET A 127 -3.34 7.31 -16.90
CA MET A 127 -4.09 6.57 -15.87
C MET A 127 -4.72 5.30 -16.44
N ILE A 128 -5.23 5.37 -17.68
CA ILE A 128 -5.76 4.22 -18.42
C ILE A 128 -4.66 3.19 -18.69
N LEU A 129 -3.48 3.62 -19.15
CA LEU A 129 -2.33 2.74 -19.32
C LEU A 129 -1.88 2.08 -18.01
N GLY A 130 -2.00 2.76 -16.88
CA GLY A 130 -1.80 2.15 -15.56
C GLY A 130 -2.76 0.98 -15.29
N VAL A 131 -4.05 1.15 -15.58
CA VAL A 131 -5.03 0.05 -15.44
C VAL A 131 -4.76 -1.06 -16.45
N LEU A 132 -4.34 -0.71 -17.66
CA LEU A 132 -3.93 -1.68 -18.68
C LEU A 132 -2.77 -2.56 -18.19
N TRP A 133 -1.75 -1.97 -17.55
CA TRP A 133 -0.66 -2.73 -16.92
C TRP A 133 -1.18 -3.73 -15.88
N ILE A 134 -2.14 -3.34 -15.04
CA ILE A 134 -2.73 -4.26 -14.04
C ILE A 134 -3.44 -5.44 -14.72
N MET A 135 -4.18 -5.16 -15.80
CA MET A 135 -4.93 -6.16 -16.56
C MET A 135 -4.03 -7.10 -17.37
N MET A 136 -2.84 -6.66 -17.80
CA MET A 136 -1.92 -7.48 -18.59
C MET A 136 -0.89 -8.22 -17.71
N ILE A 137 -0.35 -7.54 -16.70
CA ILE A 137 0.78 -7.99 -15.87
C ILE A 137 0.36 -8.18 -14.41
N GLY A 138 -0.22 -7.14 -13.79
CA GLY A 138 -0.42 -7.09 -12.34
C GLY A 138 -1.24 -8.25 -11.76
N TRP A 139 -2.28 -8.71 -12.47
CA TRP A 139 -3.15 -9.80 -12.02
C TRP A 139 -2.42 -11.13 -11.80
N GLN A 140 -1.33 -11.37 -12.53
CA GLN A 140 -0.53 -12.59 -12.40
C GLN A 140 0.34 -12.56 -11.14
N LEU A 141 0.82 -11.37 -10.77
CA LEU A 141 1.58 -11.18 -9.54
C LEU A 141 0.71 -11.47 -8.32
N ASP A 142 -0.53 -10.97 -8.33
CA ASP A 142 -1.47 -11.11 -7.21
C ASP A 142 -1.79 -12.56 -6.84
N LYS A 143 -1.80 -13.48 -7.83
CA LYS A 143 -2.03 -14.91 -7.60
C LYS A 143 -1.03 -15.53 -6.61
N SER A 144 0.18 -14.97 -6.51
CA SER A 144 1.22 -15.47 -5.62
C SER A 144 1.11 -14.96 -4.18
N TYR A 145 0.20 -14.02 -3.89
CA TYR A 145 0.09 -13.42 -2.56
C TYR A 145 -0.87 -14.21 -1.66
N THR A 146 -0.37 -14.69 -0.53
CA THR A 146 -1.14 -15.49 0.45
C THR A 146 -1.61 -14.67 1.65
N ASN A 147 -0.69 -13.98 2.33
CA ASN A 147 -0.95 -13.29 3.61
C ASN A 147 -1.05 -11.75 3.44
N CYS A 148 -1.44 -11.32 2.25
CA CYS A 148 -1.64 -9.91 1.89
C CYS A 148 -3.13 -9.65 1.60
N TYR A 149 -3.69 -8.61 2.21
CA TYR A 149 -5.13 -8.31 2.20
C TYR A 149 -5.45 -6.95 1.54
N GLY A 150 -4.49 -6.02 1.54
CA GLY A 150 -4.61 -4.71 0.91
C GLY A 150 -4.23 -4.74 -0.57
N ASN A 151 -4.83 -3.84 -1.37
CA ASN A 151 -4.58 -3.70 -2.82
C ASN A 151 -4.66 -5.01 -3.63
N ARG A 152 -5.47 -5.97 -3.16
CA ARG A 152 -5.65 -7.26 -3.84
C ARG A 152 -6.49 -7.10 -5.09
N ILE A 153 -6.01 -7.67 -6.19
CA ILE A 153 -6.74 -7.66 -7.46
C ILE A 153 -7.96 -8.56 -7.36
N ARG A 154 -9.08 -8.13 -7.96
CA ARG A 154 -10.31 -8.89 -7.89
C ARG A 154 -10.16 -10.25 -8.56
N LYS A 155 -10.57 -11.33 -7.90
CA LYS A 155 -10.44 -12.71 -8.44
C LYS A 155 -11.14 -12.90 -9.79
N THR A 156 -12.21 -12.13 -10.02
CA THR A 156 -12.98 -12.15 -11.27
C THR A 156 -12.45 -11.18 -12.34
N LEU A 157 -11.30 -10.53 -12.10
CA LEU A 157 -10.69 -9.60 -13.07
C LEU A 157 -10.33 -10.32 -14.37
N TYR A 158 -9.72 -11.49 -14.28
CA TYR A 158 -9.26 -12.29 -15.40
C TYR A 158 -10.07 -13.59 -15.48
N ASN A 159 -10.53 -13.95 -16.66
CA ASN A 159 -11.23 -15.21 -16.88
C ASN A 159 -10.24 -16.23 -17.49
N GLU A 160 -9.99 -17.31 -16.76
CA GLU A 160 -9.02 -18.34 -17.18
C GLU A 160 -9.45 -19.13 -18.42
N PHE A 161 -10.77 -19.26 -18.66
CA PHE A 161 -11.31 -19.92 -19.85
C PHE A 161 -11.19 -19.05 -21.09
N SER A 162 -11.59 -17.78 -20.98
CA SER A 162 -11.52 -16.85 -22.12
C SER A 162 -10.14 -16.22 -22.29
N LYS A 163 -9.21 -16.45 -21.35
CA LYS A 163 -7.85 -15.89 -21.36
C LYS A 163 -7.82 -14.38 -21.55
N GLU A 164 -8.82 -13.69 -21.01
CA GLU A 164 -9.00 -12.26 -21.19
C GLU A 164 -9.54 -11.61 -19.90
N PRO A 165 -9.20 -10.33 -19.65
CA PRO A 165 -9.86 -9.55 -18.62
C PRO A 165 -11.37 -9.41 -18.85
N THR A 166 -12.15 -9.53 -17.78
CA THR A 166 -13.62 -9.43 -17.83
C THR A 166 -14.09 -7.97 -17.92
N PHE A 167 -15.31 -7.78 -18.46
CA PHE A 167 -16.00 -6.48 -18.48
C PHE A 167 -16.56 -6.03 -17.12
N SER A 168 -16.34 -6.81 -16.06
CA SER A 168 -16.65 -6.43 -14.69
C SER A 168 -16.01 -5.07 -14.36
N PRO A 169 -16.73 -4.13 -13.75
CA PRO A 169 -16.17 -2.80 -13.50
C PRO A 169 -15.12 -2.79 -12.37
N ALA A 170 -15.08 -3.83 -11.53
CA ALA A 170 -14.21 -3.84 -10.36
C ALA A 170 -12.79 -4.33 -10.70
N LEU A 171 -11.79 -3.56 -10.24
CA LEU A 171 -10.37 -3.83 -10.42
C LEU A 171 -9.75 -4.53 -9.19
N PHE A 172 -10.05 -4.02 -8.00
CA PHE A 172 -9.57 -4.51 -6.72
C PHE A 172 -10.69 -5.13 -5.89
N GLU A 173 -10.32 -5.98 -4.93
CA GLU A 173 -11.24 -6.46 -3.90
C GLU A 173 -11.72 -5.33 -2.97
N PRO A 174 -12.95 -5.39 -2.43
CA PRO A 174 -13.45 -4.36 -1.54
C PRO A 174 -12.62 -4.21 -0.25
N TYR A 175 -12.18 -2.98 0.03
CA TYR A 175 -11.33 -2.65 1.19
C TYR A 175 -11.87 -3.19 2.52
N PHE A 176 -13.16 -2.97 2.79
CA PHE A 176 -13.76 -3.23 4.11
C PHE A 176 -13.79 -4.72 4.47
N GLN A 177 -14.11 -5.58 3.50
CA GLN A 177 -14.21 -7.01 3.72
C GLN A 177 -12.84 -7.61 4.04
N ASN A 178 -11.82 -7.24 3.26
CA ASN A 178 -10.47 -7.76 3.46
C ASN A 178 -9.85 -7.28 4.77
N TYR A 179 -10.11 -6.03 5.16
CA TYR A 179 -9.58 -5.49 6.41
C TYR A 179 -10.21 -6.15 7.63
N GLU A 180 -11.54 -6.31 7.64
CA GLU A 180 -12.24 -6.98 8.74
C GLU A 180 -11.80 -8.44 8.86
N SER A 181 -11.71 -9.16 7.73
CA SER A 181 -11.22 -10.55 7.72
C SER A 181 -9.78 -10.68 8.19
N TRP A 182 -8.89 -9.80 7.75
CA TRP A 182 -7.47 -9.77 8.17
C TRP A 182 -7.35 -9.66 9.70
N ARG A 183 -8.02 -8.67 10.28
CA ARG A 183 -7.99 -8.43 11.73
C ARG A 183 -8.65 -9.55 12.50
N ASP A 184 -9.87 -9.94 12.12
CA ASP A 184 -10.66 -10.88 12.91
C ASP A 184 -10.01 -12.27 12.94
N GLN A 185 -9.36 -12.70 11.84
CA GLN A 185 -8.57 -13.94 11.82
C GLN A 185 -7.43 -13.93 12.85
N ALA A 186 -6.68 -12.82 12.93
CA ALA A 186 -5.61 -12.68 13.93
C ALA A 186 -6.16 -12.84 15.35
N LEU A 187 -7.25 -12.15 15.67
CA LEU A 187 -7.86 -12.18 16.99
C LEU A 187 -8.41 -13.56 17.36
N THR A 188 -9.08 -14.24 16.44
CA THR A 188 -9.60 -15.59 16.68
C THR A 188 -8.46 -16.58 16.97
N LEU A 189 -7.35 -16.49 16.24
CA LEU A 189 -6.18 -17.34 16.51
C LEU A 189 -5.53 -17.02 17.86
N ALA A 190 -5.44 -15.73 18.21
CA ALA A 190 -4.92 -15.31 19.51
C ALA A 190 -5.80 -15.84 20.66
N GLN A 191 -7.12 -15.72 20.57
CA GLN A 191 -8.07 -16.25 21.56
C GLN A 191 -7.92 -17.76 21.73
N LYS A 192 -7.85 -18.49 20.61
CA LYS A 192 -7.67 -19.95 20.64
C LYS A 192 -6.34 -20.34 21.30
N CYS A 193 -5.26 -19.63 21.01
CA CYS A 193 -3.96 -19.87 21.65
C CYS A 193 -4.00 -19.57 23.15
N MET A 194 -4.62 -18.46 23.55
CA MET A 194 -4.72 -18.01 24.94
C MET A 194 -5.43 -19.01 25.87
N GLN A 195 -6.21 -19.95 25.32
CA GLN A 195 -6.83 -21.02 26.10
C GLN A 195 -5.81 -22.01 26.68
N GLN A 196 -4.62 -22.13 26.08
CA GLN A 196 -3.62 -23.13 26.46
C GLN A 196 -2.27 -22.50 26.80
N ASP A 197 -1.88 -21.45 26.08
CA ASP A 197 -0.56 -20.83 26.16
C ASP A 197 -0.66 -19.32 26.31
N ASP A 198 0.45 -18.70 26.73
CA ASP A 198 0.58 -17.24 26.69
C ASP A 198 0.74 -16.78 25.23
N VAL A 199 0.14 -15.63 24.88
CA VAL A 199 0.10 -15.13 23.50
C VAL A 199 0.56 -13.68 23.43
N LEU A 200 1.30 -13.36 22.37
CA LEU A 200 1.80 -12.03 22.07
C LEU A 200 1.26 -11.55 20.72
N ILE A 201 0.62 -10.38 20.69
CA ILE A 201 0.12 -9.78 19.45
C ILE A 201 0.97 -8.55 19.12
N PHE A 202 1.47 -8.49 17.89
CA PHE A 202 2.21 -7.36 17.35
C PHE A 202 1.32 -6.58 16.38
N THR A 203 1.33 -5.26 16.51
CA THR A 203 0.78 -4.35 15.50
C THR A 203 1.90 -3.46 15.00
N LEU A 204 2.28 -3.57 13.72
CA LEU A 204 3.36 -2.80 13.10
C LEU A 204 2.82 -1.96 11.94
N ASP A 205 3.52 -0.89 11.60
CA ASP A 205 3.19 0.02 10.50
C ASP A 205 4.49 0.55 9.90
N PHE A 206 4.60 0.61 8.57
CA PHE A 206 5.78 1.19 7.91
C PHE A 206 5.65 2.70 7.71
N LYS A 207 6.67 3.44 8.17
CA LYS A 207 6.72 4.89 8.03
C LYS A 207 6.78 5.29 6.56
N ARG A 208 5.76 6.01 6.09
CA ARG A 208 5.72 6.61 4.74
C ARG A 208 6.10 5.60 3.64
N TYR A 209 5.55 4.39 3.72
CA TYR A 209 5.99 3.23 2.94
C TYR A 209 6.22 3.48 1.44
N TYR A 210 5.31 4.14 0.73
CA TYR A 210 5.43 4.39 -0.71
C TYR A 210 6.65 5.25 -1.09
N TYR A 211 7.13 6.09 -0.15
CA TYR A 211 8.32 6.94 -0.29
C TYR A 211 9.62 6.22 0.10
N SER A 212 9.51 5.05 0.73
CA SER A 212 10.62 4.32 1.33
C SER A 212 11.30 3.34 0.37
N VAL A 213 10.68 3.04 -0.77
CA VAL A 213 11.18 2.10 -1.78
C VAL A 213 11.96 2.81 -2.88
N ASP A 214 12.92 2.11 -3.47
CA ASP A 214 13.60 2.52 -4.71
C ASP A 214 13.36 1.45 -5.78
N VAL A 215 12.33 1.64 -6.61
CA VAL A 215 11.97 0.70 -7.68
C VAL A 215 13.09 0.68 -8.73
N SER A 216 13.86 -0.39 -8.77
CA SER A 216 14.98 -0.55 -9.71
C SER A 216 14.52 -1.05 -11.07
N GLU A 217 15.38 -0.90 -12.08
CA GLU A 217 15.14 -1.51 -13.40
C GLU A 217 15.18 -3.05 -13.32
N GLU A 218 16.06 -3.60 -12.48
CA GLU A 218 16.16 -5.04 -12.22
C GLU A 218 14.85 -5.60 -11.65
N PHE A 219 14.25 -4.90 -10.68
CA PHE A 219 12.94 -5.25 -10.13
C PHE A 219 11.84 -5.30 -11.20
N MET A 220 11.79 -4.28 -12.07
CA MET A 220 10.81 -4.25 -13.15
C MET A 220 11.07 -5.33 -14.21
N LYS A 221 12.34 -5.70 -14.45
CA LYS A 221 12.73 -6.82 -15.33
C LYS A 221 12.36 -8.18 -14.73
N GLU A 222 12.55 -8.38 -13.43
CA GLU A 222 12.12 -9.60 -12.74
C GLU A 222 10.61 -9.79 -12.83
N ILE A 223 9.82 -8.73 -12.60
CA ILE A 223 8.36 -8.75 -12.80
C ILE A 223 7.99 -9.20 -14.20
N LEU A 224 8.58 -8.56 -15.22
CA LEU A 224 8.29 -8.91 -16.61
C LEU A 224 8.65 -10.36 -16.91
N THR A 225 9.82 -10.82 -16.44
CA THR A 225 10.30 -12.19 -16.66
C THR A 225 9.42 -13.22 -15.98
N GLY A 226 8.92 -12.95 -14.76
CA GLY A 226 8.02 -13.85 -14.03
C GLY A 226 6.65 -14.04 -14.70
N VAL A 227 6.29 -13.13 -15.62
CA VAL A 227 5.04 -13.11 -16.40
C VAL A 227 5.24 -13.67 -17.82
N LYS A 228 6.45 -13.61 -18.37
CA LYS A 228 6.79 -14.23 -19.66
C LYS A 228 6.47 -15.73 -19.64
N GLY A 229 5.88 -16.23 -20.73
CA GLY A 229 5.47 -17.63 -20.88
C GLY A 229 4.15 -18.03 -20.21
N LYS A 230 3.55 -17.16 -19.39
CA LYS A 230 2.22 -17.37 -18.77
C LYS A 230 1.13 -16.46 -19.34
N SER A 231 1.53 -15.38 -20.00
CA SER A 231 0.66 -14.41 -20.64
C SER A 231 0.33 -14.80 -22.07
N ASP A 232 -0.92 -14.62 -22.49
CA ASP A 232 -1.35 -14.77 -23.89
C ASP A 232 -1.01 -13.53 -24.75
N TYR A 233 -0.59 -12.41 -24.14
CA TYR A 233 -0.09 -11.22 -24.84
C TYR A 233 1.35 -11.38 -25.33
N ASN A 234 1.65 -10.82 -26.51
CA ASN A 234 3.02 -10.73 -27.06
C ASN A 234 3.97 -10.01 -26.10
N GLU A 235 5.21 -10.52 -25.96
CA GLU A 235 6.27 -9.96 -25.13
C GLU A 235 6.56 -8.49 -25.41
N GLU A 236 6.43 -8.07 -26.67
CA GLU A 236 6.61 -6.68 -27.06
C GLU A 236 5.66 -5.74 -26.30
N TYR A 237 4.37 -6.07 -26.24
CA TYR A 237 3.37 -5.23 -25.58
C TYR A 237 3.48 -5.29 -24.06
N LEU A 238 3.85 -6.44 -23.50
CA LEU A 238 4.19 -6.57 -22.09
C LEU A 238 5.39 -5.69 -21.74
N SER A 239 6.43 -5.67 -22.58
CA SER A 239 7.60 -4.82 -22.41
C SER A 239 7.21 -3.33 -22.50
N ARG A 240 6.46 -2.93 -23.53
CA ARG A 240 5.99 -1.54 -23.73
C ARG A 240 5.22 -1.02 -22.51
N ILE A 241 4.26 -1.80 -22.00
CA ILE A 241 3.44 -1.34 -20.87
C ILE A 241 4.19 -1.36 -19.53
N ASN A 242 5.10 -2.32 -19.34
CA ASN A 242 5.95 -2.39 -18.15
C ASN A 242 6.96 -1.23 -18.10
N ASP A 243 7.58 -0.92 -19.23
CA ASP A 243 8.47 0.23 -19.39
C ASP A 243 7.72 1.55 -19.17
N PHE A 244 6.50 1.70 -19.68
CA PHE A 244 5.66 2.87 -19.40
C PHE A 244 5.47 3.09 -17.89
N VAL A 245 5.07 2.07 -17.14
CA VAL A 245 4.89 2.16 -15.68
C VAL A 245 6.19 2.55 -14.99
N TYR A 246 7.33 1.96 -15.39
CA TYR A 246 8.63 2.33 -14.84
C TYR A 246 9.01 3.78 -15.16
N CYS A 247 8.74 4.27 -16.37
CA CYS A 247 8.96 5.67 -16.73
C CYS A 247 8.06 6.64 -15.96
N VAL A 248 6.81 6.30 -15.67
CA VAL A 248 5.93 7.09 -14.79
C VAL A 248 6.54 7.20 -13.40
N ILE A 249 7.02 6.10 -12.82
CA ILE A 249 7.69 6.07 -11.51
C ILE A 249 8.92 6.97 -11.50
N LYS A 250 9.80 6.84 -12.51
CA LYS A 250 11.01 7.68 -12.65
C LYS A 250 10.66 9.16 -12.75
N ARG A 251 9.72 9.53 -13.63
CA ARG A 251 9.34 10.93 -13.87
C ARG A 251 8.68 11.54 -12.64
N TYR A 252 7.75 10.83 -12.01
CA TYR A 252 7.12 11.27 -10.77
C TYR A 252 8.16 11.50 -9.65
N SER A 253 9.15 10.62 -9.53
CA SER A 253 10.19 10.73 -8.50
C SER A 253 11.06 11.98 -8.68
N GLN A 254 11.32 12.40 -9.93
CA GLN A 254 12.00 13.68 -10.22
C GLN A 254 11.18 14.87 -9.72
N ILE A 255 9.88 14.89 -10.05
CA ILE A 255 8.96 15.96 -9.63
C ILE A 255 8.80 15.97 -8.10
N TYR A 256 8.72 14.80 -7.47
CA TYR A 256 8.68 14.69 -6.02
C TYR A 256 9.89 15.36 -5.38
N LYS A 257 11.10 15.08 -5.90
CA LYS A 257 12.35 15.67 -5.39
C LYS A 257 12.32 17.20 -5.41
N GLU A 258 11.83 17.78 -6.50
CA GLU A 258 11.70 19.23 -6.68
C GLU A 258 10.82 19.88 -5.59
N HIS A 259 9.81 19.16 -5.10
CA HIS A 259 8.86 19.68 -4.10
C HIS A 259 9.18 19.27 -2.65
N SER A 260 9.82 18.12 -2.44
CA SER A 260 10.11 17.58 -1.10
C SER A 260 11.41 18.13 -0.51
N GLY A 261 12.34 18.60 -1.35
CA GLY A 261 13.66 19.03 -0.92
C GLY A 261 14.59 17.87 -0.54
N GLU A 262 14.23 16.62 -0.84
CA GLU A 262 15.11 15.47 -0.59
C GLU A 262 16.38 15.53 -1.45
N GLU A 263 17.54 15.28 -0.84
CA GLU A 263 18.84 15.34 -1.52
C GLU A 263 19.00 14.24 -2.59
N TRP A 264 18.47 13.05 -2.30
CA TRP A 264 18.66 11.84 -3.10
C TRP A 264 17.36 11.42 -3.78
N ILE A 265 17.43 11.02 -5.05
CA ILE A 265 16.27 10.54 -5.79
C ILE A 265 16.14 9.04 -5.58
N ARG A 266 15.10 8.62 -4.85
CA ARG A 266 14.58 7.25 -4.89
C ARG A 266 13.49 7.17 -5.95
N ARG A 267 13.40 6.05 -6.67
CA ARG A 267 12.27 5.75 -7.57
C ARG A 267 11.07 5.28 -6.74
N ILE A 268 10.43 6.23 -6.08
CA ILE A 268 9.32 6.01 -5.15
C ILE A 268 8.03 5.63 -5.86
N LEU A 269 7.12 4.94 -5.16
CA LEU A 269 5.83 4.58 -5.72
C LEU A 269 4.87 5.79 -5.72
N PRO A 270 4.34 6.22 -6.90
CA PRO A 270 3.43 7.35 -6.96
C PRO A 270 2.08 7.08 -6.27
N ILE A 271 1.71 7.92 -5.31
CA ILE A 271 0.41 7.80 -4.64
C ILE A 271 -0.66 8.39 -5.56
N GLY A 272 -1.74 7.64 -5.78
CA GLY A 272 -2.78 7.97 -6.76
C GLY A 272 -2.61 7.28 -8.12
N PHE A 273 -1.50 6.60 -8.37
CA PHE A 273 -1.30 5.76 -9.55
C PHE A 273 -1.61 4.30 -9.22
N LEU A 274 -2.62 3.71 -9.85
CA LEU A 274 -3.16 2.40 -9.46
C LEU A 274 -2.13 1.24 -9.49
N PRO A 275 -1.19 1.16 -10.46
CA PRO A 275 -0.12 0.17 -10.43
C PRO A 275 0.72 0.17 -9.16
N SER A 276 0.88 1.33 -8.51
CA SER A 276 1.67 1.44 -7.28
C SER A 276 1.11 0.59 -6.14
N GLY A 277 -0.19 0.36 -6.10
CA GLY A 277 -0.79 -0.52 -5.09
C GLY A 277 -0.40 -1.99 -5.26
N VAL A 278 -0.29 -2.45 -6.50
CA VAL A 278 0.16 -3.81 -6.85
C VAL A 278 1.67 -3.94 -6.63
N LEU A 279 2.44 -2.97 -7.12
CA LEU A 279 3.90 -2.95 -6.96
C LEU A 279 4.31 -2.86 -5.50
N ALA A 280 3.57 -2.13 -4.66
CA ALA A 280 3.73 -2.12 -3.20
C ALA A 280 3.68 -3.55 -2.61
N ASN A 281 2.72 -4.37 -3.05
CA ASN A 281 2.65 -5.74 -2.57
C ASN A 281 3.83 -6.58 -3.06
N GLU A 282 4.24 -6.43 -4.32
CA GLU A 282 5.41 -7.14 -4.85
C GLU A 282 6.71 -6.73 -4.14
N CYS A 283 6.88 -5.45 -3.80
CA CYS A 283 8.03 -4.92 -3.06
C CYS A 283 8.22 -5.58 -1.68
N LEU A 284 7.13 -5.99 -1.02
CA LEU A 284 7.15 -6.63 0.31
C LEU A 284 7.04 -8.15 0.26
N LYS A 285 6.96 -8.76 -0.93
CA LYS A 285 6.76 -10.20 -1.07
C LYS A 285 7.87 -11.03 -0.42
N LYS A 286 9.14 -10.66 -0.61
CA LYS A 286 10.26 -11.38 0.02
C LYS A 286 10.29 -11.19 1.53
N PHE A 287 9.87 -10.03 2.02
CA PHE A 287 9.66 -9.79 3.44
C PHE A 287 8.53 -10.66 4.00
N ASP A 288 7.39 -10.76 3.30
CA ASP A 288 6.29 -11.64 3.68
C ASP A 288 6.75 -13.10 3.78
N THR A 289 7.51 -13.58 2.77
CA THR A 289 8.11 -14.92 2.77
C THR A 289 9.08 -15.12 3.94
N ALA A 290 9.92 -14.13 4.25
CA ALA A 290 10.86 -14.22 5.36
C ALA A 290 10.17 -14.32 6.72
N ILE A 291 9.04 -13.63 6.91
CA ILE A 291 8.22 -13.79 8.11
C ILE A 291 7.62 -15.19 8.17
N LEU A 292 7.04 -15.69 7.08
CA LEU A 292 6.38 -17.00 7.08
C LEU A 292 7.38 -18.15 7.27
N ASP A 293 8.50 -18.13 6.56
CA ASP A 293 9.48 -19.22 6.56
C ASP A 293 10.46 -19.14 7.74
N GLY A 294 10.82 -17.91 8.15
CA GLY A 294 11.83 -17.65 9.17
C GLY A 294 11.23 -17.43 10.56
N TRP A 295 10.35 -16.45 10.71
CA TRP A 295 9.69 -16.17 11.99
C TRP A 295 8.65 -17.26 12.30
N ASN A 296 7.82 -17.63 11.34
CA ASN A 296 6.75 -18.62 11.44
C ASN A 296 5.81 -18.38 12.65
N PRO A 297 5.16 -17.20 12.74
CA PRO A 297 4.21 -16.90 13.80
C PRO A 297 2.90 -17.70 13.64
N LEU A 298 2.10 -17.82 14.70
CA LEU A 298 0.76 -18.42 14.62
C LEU A 298 -0.14 -17.73 13.58
N TYR A 299 0.05 -16.42 13.42
CA TYR A 299 -0.58 -15.63 12.37
C TYR A 299 0.37 -14.56 11.86
N TYR A 300 0.39 -14.39 10.54
CA TYR A 300 0.90 -13.21 9.87
C TYR A 300 -0.13 -12.72 8.86
N GLY A 301 -0.38 -11.42 8.85
CA GLY A 301 -1.14 -10.79 7.79
C GLY A 301 -0.75 -9.33 7.62
N ARG A 302 -0.73 -8.88 6.36
CA ARG A 302 -0.43 -7.50 6.00
C ARG A 302 -1.55 -6.84 5.21
N TYR A 303 -1.92 -5.63 5.61
CA TYR A 303 -2.82 -4.75 4.88
C TYR A 303 -2.04 -3.55 4.35
N VAL A 304 -1.48 -3.68 3.15
CA VAL A 304 -0.52 -2.69 2.59
C VAL A 304 0.70 -2.53 3.49
N ASP A 305 0.78 -1.51 4.33
CA ASP A 305 1.86 -1.23 5.27
C ASP A 305 1.54 -1.59 6.72
N ASP A 306 0.26 -1.81 7.04
CA ASP A 306 -0.17 -2.30 8.35
C ASP A 306 0.09 -3.81 8.49
N ILE A 307 0.71 -4.24 9.58
CA ILE A 307 1.05 -5.65 9.84
C ILE A 307 0.47 -6.09 11.18
N LEU A 308 -0.15 -7.27 11.17
CA LEU A 308 -0.57 -7.98 12.38
C LEU A 308 0.16 -9.32 12.47
N LEU A 309 0.72 -9.60 13.64
CA LEU A 309 1.29 -10.90 13.97
C LEU A 309 0.72 -11.42 15.28
N VAL A 310 0.53 -12.73 15.36
CA VAL A 310 0.17 -13.43 16.60
C VAL A 310 1.20 -14.49 16.86
N GLU A 311 1.73 -14.51 18.07
CA GLU A 311 2.85 -15.34 18.45
C GLU A 311 2.55 -16.12 19.73
N LYS A 312 2.92 -17.40 19.73
CA LYS A 312 2.90 -18.22 20.94
C LYS A 312 4.11 -17.89 21.78
N VAL A 313 3.90 -17.62 23.06
CA VAL A 313 4.99 -17.47 24.03
C VAL A 313 5.24 -18.84 24.65
N GLU A 314 6.36 -19.47 24.28
CA GLU A 314 6.73 -20.79 24.79
C GLU A 314 6.90 -20.77 26.31
N GLU A 315 6.35 -21.78 26.99
CA GLU A 315 6.49 -21.93 28.45
C GLU A 315 7.96 -22.07 28.83
N GLY A 316 8.37 -21.35 29.87
CA GLY A 316 9.77 -21.32 30.31
C GLY A 316 10.72 -20.50 29.42
N SER A 317 10.24 -19.89 28.33
CA SER A 317 11.04 -18.93 27.56
C SER A 317 11.42 -17.71 28.40
N ARG A 318 12.51 -17.02 28.03
CA ARG A 318 12.93 -15.77 28.67
C ARG A 318 11.80 -14.73 28.73
N ILE A 319 10.97 -14.68 27.68
CA ILE A 319 9.82 -13.78 27.60
C ILE A 319 8.75 -14.18 28.61
N ALA A 320 8.39 -15.46 28.69
CA ALA A 320 7.42 -15.97 29.67
C ALA A 320 7.87 -15.71 31.11
N GLN A 321 9.13 -16.02 31.44
CA GLN A 321 9.68 -15.81 32.79
C GLN A 321 9.63 -14.33 33.20
N LYS A 322 10.06 -13.43 32.32
CA LYS A 322 10.01 -11.99 32.61
C LYS A 322 8.60 -11.43 32.71
N ALA A 323 7.67 -11.95 31.91
CA ALA A 323 6.26 -11.58 32.02
C ALA A 323 5.68 -12.01 33.36
N GLN A 324 5.98 -13.24 33.81
CA GLN A 324 5.57 -13.76 35.11
C GLN A 324 6.15 -12.94 36.27
N ASP A 325 7.39 -12.50 36.16
CA ASP A 325 8.05 -11.64 37.15
C ASP A 325 7.55 -10.17 37.13
N GLY A 326 6.70 -9.79 36.16
CA GLY A 326 6.25 -8.41 35.99
C GLY A 326 7.35 -7.45 35.50
N LYS A 327 8.39 -7.97 34.85
CA LYS A 327 9.59 -7.23 34.41
C LYS A 327 9.78 -7.24 32.89
N LEU A 328 8.76 -7.63 32.13
CA LEU A 328 8.84 -7.68 30.67
C LEU A 328 8.73 -6.27 30.09
N GLU A 329 9.84 -5.80 29.52
CA GLU A 329 9.90 -4.51 28.85
C GLU A 329 9.61 -4.61 27.34
N PHE A 330 9.11 -3.52 26.77
CA PHE A 330 8.73 -3.46 25.34
C PHE A 330 9.88 -3.85 24.41
N TYR A 331 11.05 -3.21 24.54
CA TYR A 331 12.17 -3.43 23.63
C TYR A 331 12.72 -4.85 23.74
N GLU A 332 12.73 -5.39 24.95
CA GLU A 332 13.19 -6.75 25.17
C GLU A 332 12.27 -7.77 24.50
N ALA A 333 10.96 -7.62 24.67
CA ALA A 333 10.00 -8.47 24.00
C ALA A 333 10.07 -8.28 22.49
N PHE A 334 10.01 -7.04 22.00
CA PHE A 334 10.01 -6.73 20.58
C PHE A 334 11.25 -7.27 19.87
N GLU A 335 12.45 -6.97 20.36
CA GLU A 335 13.72 -7.36 19.72
C GLU A 335 13.96 -8.86 19.77
N TYR A 336 13.48 -9.57 20.81
CA TYR A 336 13.58 -11.02 20.91
C TYR A 336 12.93 -11.74 19.70
N TYR A 337 11.82 -11.20 19.20
CA TYR A 337 11.08 -11.79 18.08
C TYR A 337 11.44 -11.20 16.71
N THR A 338 11.96 -9.98 16.65
CA THR A 338 12.11 -9.24 15.39
C THR A 338 13.53 -9.04 14.91
N VAL A 339 14.50 -8.96 15.84
CA VAL A 339 15.90 -8.61 15.57
C VAL A 339 16.86 -9.72 16.00
N ASN A 340 16.51 -10.48 17.04
CA ASN A 340 17.43 -11.44 17.64
C ASN A 340 17.38 -12.82 16.96
N ASN A 341 18.51 -13.24 16.39
CA ASN A 341 18.66 -14.57 15.81
C ASN A 341 18.57 -15.73 16.83
N SER A 342 18.60 -15.45 18.14
CA SER A 342 18.63 -16.48 19.19
C SER A 342 17.37 -17.35 19.24
N ARG A 343 16.22 -16.86 18.75
CA ARG A 343 14.99 -17.67 18.70
C ARG A 343 14.95 -18.59 17.48
N TRP A 344 15.59 -18.20 16.38
CA TRP A 344 15.50 -18.93 15.11
C TRP A 344 16.46 -20.13 15.02
N THR A 345 17.00 -20.63 16.13
CA THR A 345 17.92 -21.77 16.19
C THR A 345 17.22 -23.12 15.98
N GLY A 346 16.43 -23.26 14.91
CA GLY A 346 15.92 -24.54 14.46
C GLY A 346 17.06 -25.48 14.06
N LYS A 347 16.91 -26.77 14.36
CA LYS A 347 17.84 -27.85 13.96
C LYS A 347 17.88 -28.00 12.44
N GLU A 348 18.55 -27.07 11.76
CA GLU A 348 19.24 -27.16 10.48
C GLU A 348 19.60 -25.73 10.09
N ASN A 349 20.88 -25.40 10.28
CA ASN A 349 21.50 -24.07 10.37
C ASN A 349 21.46 -23.19 9.09
N ARG A 350 20.40 -23.21 8.28
CA ARG A 350 20.42 -22.51 6.96
C ARG A 350 19.64 -21.19 6.88
N ASN A 351 18.55 -20.98 7.63
CA ASN A 351 17.66 -19.81 7.37
C ASN A 351 17.21 -19.00 8.61
N ALA A 352 17.87 -19.16 9.76
CA ALA A 352 17.57 -18.43 10.99
C ALA A 352 18.00 -16.95 10.92
N ARG A 353 17.16 -16.04 10.40
CA ARG A 353 17.58 -14.65 10.15
C ARG A 353 16.59 -13.60 10.62
N ALA A 354 17.15 -12.54 11.20
CA ALA A 354 16.48 -11.29 11.54
C ALA A 354 15.70 -10.75 10.38
N VAL A 355 14.44 -10.38 10.58
CA VAL A 355 13.67 -9.67 9.55
C VAL A 355 13.92 -8.17 9.63
N PHE A 356 14.25 -7.67 10.82
CA PHE A 356 14.58 -6.27 11.07
C PHE A 356 16.00 -6.10 11.59
N LYS A 357 16.64 -5.00 11.18
CA LYS A 357 17.86 -4.46 11.79
C LYS A 357 17.50 -3.24 12.62
N LYS A 358 17.99 -3.20 13.86
CA LYS A 358 18.01 -1.98 14.67
C LYS A 358 19.13 -1.07 14.17
N GLU A 359 18.81 0.17 13.85
CA GLU A 359 19.80 1.19 13.53
C GLU A 359 20.50 1.64 14.82
N GLU A 360 21.75 2.07 14.72
CA GLU A 360 22.56 2.55 15.86
C GLU A 360 22.15 3.97 16.34
N ASP A 361 20.97 4.46 15.93
CA ASP A 361 20.49 5.78 16.30
C ASP A 361 19.87 5.82 17.70
N GLU A 362 19.91 6.99 18.36
CA GLU A 362 19.35 7.19 19.72
C GLU A 362 17.84 6.90 19.81
N CYS A 363 17.14 6.81 18.69
CA CYS A 363 15.69 6.63 18.60
C CYS A 363 15.22 5.18 18.46
N GLY A 364 16.12 4.19 18.35
CA GLY A 364 15.75 2.78 18.23
C GLY A 364 14.93 2.51 16.95
N THR A 365 15.40 2.99 15.81
CA THR A 365 14.73 2.79 14.53
C THR A 365 14.94 1.37 14.00
N TYR A 366 13.88 0.73 13.49
CA TYR A 366 13.95 -0.61 12.90
C TYR A 366 13.69 -0.58 11.39
N CYS A 367 14.58 -1.19 10.62
CA CYS A 367 14.53 -1.26 9.16
C CYS A 367 14.45 -2.73 8.69
N ILE A 368 13.73 -2.99 7.60
CA ILE A 368 13.79 -4.32 6.95
C ILE A 368 15.23 -4.57 6.48
N LEU A 369 15.74 -5.79 6.68
CA LEU A 369 17.07 -6.14 6.18
C LEU A 369 17.13 -6.08 4.63
N PRO A 370 18.23 -5.55 4.04
CA PRO A 370 18.33 -5.35 2.60
C PRO A 370 18.12 -6.61 1.74
N GLU A 371 18.43 -7.80 2.27
CA GLU A 371 18.22 -9.06 1.57
C GLU A 371 16.74 -9.36 1.27
N PHE A 372 15.83 -8.90 2.12
CA PHE A 372 14.38 -9.05 1.93
C PHE A 372 13.75 -7.93 1.11
N THR A 373 14.56 -6.94 0.70
CA THR A 373 14.12 -5.87 -0.22
C THR A 373 14.72 -6.02 -1.61
N LYS A 374 15.70 -6.91 -1.84
CA LYS A 374 16.21 -7.17 -3.21
C LYS A 374 15.11 -7.72 -4.12
N PRO A 375 15.05 -7.37 -5.41
CA PRO A 375 16.03 -6.59 -6.17
C PRO A 375 15.77 -5.07 -6.18
N LEU A 376 15.01 -4.53 -5.20
CA LEU A 376 14.86 -3.07 -5.11
C LEU A 376 16.22 -2.39 -4.98
N GLY A 377 16.28 -1.14 -5.42
CA GLY A 377 17.52 -0.36 -5.45
C GLY A 377 18.07 -0.11 -4.06
N SER A 378 19.39 0.12 -3.99
CA SER A 378 20.16 0.26 -2.75
C SER A 378 19.71 1.42 -1.86
N ALA A 379 19.00 2.40 -2.41
CA ALA A 379 18.45 3.52 -1.64
C ALA A 379 17.17 3.14 -0.87
N THR A 380 16.61 1.93 -1.06
CA THR A 380 15.43 1.43 -0.34
C THR A 380 15.70 1.41 1.17
N LYS A 381 14.80 2.03 1.93
CA LYS A 381 14.89 2.10 3.40
C LYS A 381 13.48 2.01 4.01
N ILE A 382 12.93 0.81 4.09
CA ILE A 382 11.61 0.56 4.68
C ILE A 382 11.76 0.46 6.20
N GLN A 383 11.19 1.43 6.93
CA GLN A 383 11.33 1.58 8.38
C GLN A 383 10.00 1.41 9.10
N LEU A 384 10.01 0.83 10.30
CA LEU A 384 8.84 0.83 11.17
C LEU A 384 8.56 2.24 11.71
N GLN A 385 7.28 2.58 11.81
CA GLN A 385 6.82 3.79 12.48
C GLN A 385 6.77 3.53 13.99
N ALA A 386 7.85 3.89 14.71
CA ALA A 386 8.01 3.64 16.15
C ALA A 386 6.77 4.01 17.00
N SER A 387 6.15 5.17 16.73
CA SER A 387 4.95 5.64 17.46
C SER A 387 3.69 4.78 17.27
N LYS A 388 3.71 3.85 16.31
CA LYS A 388 2.59 2.95 15.99
C LYS A 388 2.89 1.49 16.29
N ILE A 389 4.11 1.14 16.69
CA ILE A 389 4.42 -0.22 17.12
C ILE A 389 3.71 -0.46 18.46
N LYS A 390 2.94 -1.54 18.54
CA LYS A 390 2.32 -1.96 19.80
C LYS A 390 2.47 -3.46 19.99
N LEU A 391 2.60 -3.82 21.25
CA LEU A 391 2.79 -5.19 21.69
C LEU A 391 1.79 -5.48 22.81
N PHE A 392 1.06 -6.59 22.68
CA PHE A 392 0.04 -6.99 23.65
C PHE A 392 0.33 -8.40 24.12
N TYR A 393 0.66 -8.54 25.40
CA TYR A 393 0.89 -9.82 26.05
C TYR A 393 -0.39 -10.25 26.77
N PHE A 394 -0.84 -11.48 26.53
CA PHE A 394 -1.95 -12.09 27.25
C PHE A 394 -1.50 -13.41 27.85
N GLN A 395 -1.79 -13.61 29.13
CA GLN A 395 -1.49 -14.85 29.84
C GLN A 395 -2.55 -15.91 29.54
N ARG A 396 -2.14 -17.19 29.61
CA ARG A 396 -3.03 -18.34 29.47
C ARG A 396 -4.21 -18.22 30.43
N GLY A 397 -5.42 -18.45 29.91
CA GLY A 397 -6.66 -18.38 30.68
C GLY A 397 -7.13 -16.98 31.08
N GLN A 398 -6.51 -15.90 30.58
CA GLN A 398 -7.05 -14.55 30.75
C GLN A 398 -8.41 -14.37 30.06
N SER A 399 -9.17 -13.37 30.51
CA SER A 399 -10.49 -13.07 29.96
C SER A 399 -10.42 -12.57 28.51
N ASP A 400 -11.27 -13.15 27.66
CA ASP A 400 -11.54 -12.68 26.30
C ASP A 400 -11.98 -11.21 26.22
N ALA A 401 -12.42 -10.61 27.34
CA ALA A 401 -12.82 -9.22 27.41
C ALA A 401 -11.69 -8.26 27.02
N LEU A 402 -10.43 -8.58 27.32
CA LEU A 402 -9.28 -7.74 26.95
C LEU A 402 -8.99 -7.78 25.45
N ILE A 403 -9.05 -8.97 24.84
CA ILE A 403 -8.95 -9.12 23.37
C ILE A 403 -10.14 -8.44 22.68
N THR A 404 -11.34 -8.50 23.27
CA THR A 404 -12.53 -7.80 22.76
C THR A 404 -12.38 -6.28 22.86
N CYS A 405 -11.81 -5.77 23.96
CA CYS A 405 -11.49 -4.34 24.10
C CYS A 405 -10.45 -3.91 23.06
N PHE A 406 -9.45 -4.76 22.79
CA PHE A 406 -8.49 -4.54 21.73
C PHE A 406 -9.16 -4.50 20.35
N LYS A 407 -10.06 -5.44 20.04
CA LYS A 407 -10.90 -5.44 18.81
C LYS A 407 -11.62 -4.10 18.64
N ASN A 408 -12.27 -3.64 19.70
CA ASN A 408 -13.01 -2.37 19.71
C ASN A 408 -12.09 -1.15 19.54
N SER A 409 -10.84 -1.19 20.05
CA SER A 409 -9.87 -0.11 19.89
C SER A 409 -9.38 0.03 18.45
N ILE A 410 -9.14 -1.09 17.76
CA ILE A 410 -8.80 -1.12 16.34
C ILE A 410 -9.99 -0.64 15.50
N GLU A 411 -11.22 -1.06 15.83
CA GLU A 411 -12.45 -0.58 15.17
C GLU A 411 -12.65 0.93 15.26
N LYS A 412 -12.40 1.53 16.43
CA LYS A 412 -12.51 2.99 16.62
C LYS A 412 -11.48 3.77 15.80
N THR A 413 -10.26 3.25 15.69
CA THR A 413 -9.20 3.86 14.86
C THR A 413 -9.63 3.91 13.38
N ASN A 414 -10.30 2.86 12.89
CA ASN A 414 -10.89 2.85 11.54
C ASN A 414 -12.12 3.75 11.38
N ARG A 415 -12.97 3.84 12.40
CA ARG A 415 -14.11 4.77 12.38
C ARG A 415 -13.66 6.24 12.34
N ASN A 416 -12.49 6.59 12.87
CA ASN A 416 -11.95 7.95 12.74
C ASN A 416 -11.47 8.27 11.31
N PHE A 417 -10.89 7.28 10.61
CA PHE A 417 -10.64 7.37 9.16
C PHE A 417 -11.93 7.48 8.32
N ALA A 418 -13.04 6.90 8.79
CA ALA A 418 -14.37 7.04 8.18
C ALA A 418 -15.16 8.29 8.65
N GLY A 419 -14.87 8.82 9.84
CA GLY A 419 -15.55 9.95 10.47
C GLY A 419 -15.20 11.27 9.80
N CYS A 420 -13.93 11.43 9.40
CA CYS A 420 -13.51 12.53 8.53
C CYS A 420 -14.23 12.48 7.15
N ARG A 421 -14.70 11.30 6.72
CA ARG A 421 -15.49 11.10 5.49
C ARG A 421 -16.99 11.41 5.65
N LYS A 422 -17.52 11.58 6.87
CA LYS A 422 -18.91 11.99 7.13
C LYS A 422 -19.10 13.51 7.13
N MET A 423 -18.08 14.29 7.48
CA MET A 423 -18.16 15.77 7.44
C MET A 423 -18.43 16.32 6.04
N THR A 424 -17.95 15.62 4.99
CA THR A 424 -18.22 15.97 3.59
C THR A 424 -19.68 15.71 3.18
N LEU A 425 -20.41 14.86 3.91
CA LEU A 425 -21.84 14.60 3.66
C LEU A 425 -22.72 15.78 4.11
N CYS A 426 -22.33 16.49 5.17
CA CYS A 426 -23.01 17.73 5.57
C CYS A 426 -22.80 18.86 4.56
N PHE A 427 -21.61 18.96 3.95
CA PHE A 427 -21.35 19.96 2.91
C PHE A 427 -22.12 19.70 1.59
N ARG A 428 -22.42 18.43 1.27
CA ARG A 428 -23.23 18.06 0.09
C ARG A 428 -24.70 18.44 0.20
N ARG A 429 -25.29 18.47 1.40
CA ARG A 429 -26.71 18.88 1.56
C ARG A 429 -26.92 20.38 1.27
N THR A 430 -25.90 21.20 1.44
CA THR A 430 -26.00 22.66 1.21
C THR A 430 -25.74 23.05 -0.25
N ILE A 431 -24.85 22.33 -0.96
CA ILE A 431 -24.50 22.66 -2.35
C ILE A 431 -25.49 22.05 -3.37
N ILE A 432 -26.06 20.87 -3.09
CA ILE A 432 -27.02 20.21 -4.01
C ILE A 432 -28.40 20.88 -4.01
N ARG A 433 -28.77 21.64 -2.96
CA ARG A 433 -30.00 22.45 -2.97
C ARG A 433 -29.94 23.72 -3.84
N ARG A 434 -28.77 24.09 -4.38
CA ARG A 434 -28.60 25.25 -5.26
C ARG A 434 -28.42 24.91 -6.74
N PHE A 435 -28.27 23.64 -7.10
CA PHE A 435 -28.07 23.18 -8.48
C PHE A 435 -29.25 22.39 -9.06
N LEU A 436 -30.34 22.25 -8.29
CA LEU A 436 -31.57 21.58 -8.72
C LEU A 436 -32.81 22.48 -8.67
N ASN A 437 -32.61 23.80 -8.85
CA ASN A 437 -33.64 24.73 -9.31
C ASN A 437 -33.11 25.50 -10.50
#